data_AF-A0A9P8QQL0-F1
#
_entry.id   AF-A0A9P8QQL0-F1
#
_cell.length_a   1.000
_cell.length_b   1.000
_cell.length_c   1.000
_cell.angle_alpha   90.00
_cell.angle_beta   90.00
_cell.angle_gamma   90.00
#
_symmetry.space_group_name_H-M   'P 1'
#
loop_
_entity.id
_entity.type
_entity.pdbx_description
1 polymer ?
#
loop_
_entity_poly.entity_id
_entity_poly.type
_entity_poly.pdbx_seq_one_letter_code
_entity_poly.pdbx_strand_id
1 'polypeptide(L)'
;MSIPRRSDDEAVPLPPLPEGVGYAVVAAVGLVFALGMIGITRLLKRALNEDNTNVETFMVADRSVGTGLIASAVVSSWLWSTALLSCVLVTYLYGVSGGFWYAAGCLIVIVFFAYLGVVCKKRIPEAHTVLEIVRIRYGEHEWLYLFSIVIDVINNLFNTINMILGAAAVITSLTGIHIMASTFLLPVGVVLYTLVGGIKATFVLFALLETHSWRQFLTDYIHTFVITILCCYLTTKTLLHHDVGSIDGLYDLVVKAQPSHEVDGNYQRSLLTMSSQQGIFFAIILLVSNFGAVIMDTSYFIKAFAASPKAVVPGYVVGGFAYFSIPWCLGTIMGLAALGLESSPTFPTYPHVSSSSPLTNVVLPTC
;
A
#
# COMPACT_ATOMS: atom_id res chain seq x y z
N MET A 1 -4.09 13.67 44.95
CA MET A 1 -3.65 12.47 44.22
C MET A 1 -3.15 12.94 42.86
N SER A 2 -1.87 13.31 42.80
CA SER A 2 -1.21 13.87 41.62
C SER A 2 -0.81 12.74 40.68
N ILE A 3 -1.33 12.77 39.46
CA ILE A 3 -0.94 11.87 38.37
C ILE A 3 0.57 12.04 38.16
N PRO A 4 1.40 10.99 38.27
CA PRO A 4 2.81 11.10 37.94
C PRO A 4 2.95 11.36 36.44
N ARG A 5 3.52 12.50 36.07
CA ARG A 5 4.04 12.71 34.70
C ARG A 5 5.08 11.63 34.48
N ARG A 6 4.80 10.72 33.55
CA ARG A 6 5.82 9.86 32.95
C ARG A 6 6.90 10.81 32.41
N SER A 7 8.12 10.65 32.90
CA SER A 7 9.29 11.33 32.38
C SER A 7 9.57 10.76 31.00
N ASP A 8 9.03 11.42 29.97
CA ASP A 8 9.34 11.16 28.56
C ASP A 8 10.74 11.73 28.23
N ASP A 9 11.75 11.33 29.01
CA ASP A 9 13.18 11.52 28.71
C ASP A 9 13.75 10.28 28.01
N GLU A 10 12.95 9.60 27.19
CA GLU A 10 13.52 8.84 26.07
C GLU A 10 13.83 9.87 24.99
N ALA A 11 15.11 10.11 24.74
CA ALA A 11 15.58 11.04 23.72
C ALA A 11 14.96 10.67 22.36
N VAL A 12 13.83 11.30 22.03
CA VAL A 12 13.23 11.21 20.70
C VAL A 12 14.29 11.74 19.75
N PRO A 13 14.74 10.95 18.77
CA PRO A 13 15.71 11.41 17.78
C PRO A 13 15.22 12.74 17.21
N LEU A 14 16.09 13.75 17.19
CA LEU A 14 15.74 15.03 16.59
C LEU A 14 15.29 14.76 15.15
N PRO A 15 14.07 15.19 14.77
CA PRO A 15 13.55 14.89 13.45
C PRO A 15 14.50 15.47 12.39
N PRO A 16 14.79 14.73 11.31
CA PRO A 16 15.74 15.16 10.30
C PRO A 16 15.26 16.41 9.54
N LEU A 17 13.96 16.71 9.58
CA LEU A 17 13.36 17.86 8.93
C LEU A 17 12.61 18.76 9.94
N PRO A 18 12.59 20.09 9.72
CA PRO A 18 11.78 21.00 10.52
C PRO A 18 10.28 20.71 10.43
N GLU A 19 9.54 20.97 11.51
CA GLU A 19 8.08 20.81 11.55
C GLU A 19 7.36 21.61 10.43
N GLY A 20 7.88 22.78 10.07
CA GLY A 20 7.31 23.59 8.98
C GLY A 20 7.31 22.87 7.64
N VAL A 21 8.31 22.02 7.38
CA VAL A 21 8.37 21.22 6.15
C VAL A 21 7.26 20.17 6.14
N GLY A 22 6.98 19.53 7.28
CA GLY A 22 5.90 18.54 7.34
C GLY A 22 4.51 19.15 7.11
N TYR A 23 4.23 20.33 7.65
CA TYR A 23 2.94 21.00 7.42
C TYR A 23 2.84 21.48 5.98
N ALA A 24 3.93 21.95 5.39
CA ALA A 24 3.99 22.30 3.97
C ALA A 24 3.75 21.07 3.08
N VAL A 25 4.37 19.91 3.39
CA VAL A 25 4.17 18.68 2.62
C VAL A 25 2.72 18.19 2.76
N VAL A 26 2.18 18.10 3.97
CA VAL A 26 0.82 17.58 4.17
C VAL A 26 -0.24 18.53 3.59
N ALA A 27 -0.18 19.82 3.93
CA ALA A 27 -1.23 20.76 3.56
C ALA A 27 -1.00 21.37 2.17
N ALA A 28 0.21 21.85 1.86
CA ALA A 28 0.45 22.56 0.59
C ALA A 28 0.56 21.59 -0.58
N VAL A 29 1.32 20.48 -0.48
CA VAL A 29 1.40 19.50 -1.57
C VAL A 29 0.04 18.81 -1.76
N GLY A 30 -0.64 18.44 -0.66
CA GLY A 30 -1.99 17.89 -0.73
C GLY A 30 -3.00 18.81 -1.43
N LEU A 31 -2.95 20.11 -1.13
CA LEU A 31 -3.84 21.11 -1.75
C LEU A 31 -3.46 21.42 -3.19
N VAL A 32 -2.17 21.51 -3.53
CA VAL A 32 -1.69 21.67 -4.91
C VAL A 32 -2.10 20.47 -5.76
N PHE A 33 -1.93 19.25 -5.23
CA PHE A 33 -2.38 18.04 -5.90
C PHE A 33 -3.89 18.06 -6.11
N ALA A 34 -4.67 18.40 -5.08
CA ALA A 34 -6.12 18.49 -5.18
C ALA A 34 -6.58 19.53 -6.23
N LEU A 35 -6.00 20.73 -6.22
CA LEU A 35 -6.29 21.77 -7.20
C LEU A 35 -5.87 21.36 -8.62
N GLY A 36 -4.73 20.68 -8.76
CA GLY A 36 -4.27 20.09 -10.02
C GLY A 36 -5.28 19.10 -10.58
N MET A 37 -5.74 18.15 -9.75
CA MET A 37 -6.76 17.16 -10.15
C MET A 37 -8.09 17.81 -10.52
N ILE A 38 -8.55 18.80 -9.75
CA ILE A 38 -9.78 19.57 -10.07
C ILE A 38 -9.61 20.32 -11.40
N GLY A 39 -8.46 20.96 -11.62
CA GLY A 39 -8.14 21.68 -12.85
C GLY A 39 -8.16 20.77 -14.07
N ILE A 40 -7.48 19.63 -13.99
CA ILE A 40 -7.44 18.60 -15.03
C ILE A 40 -8.84 18.06 -15.32
N THR A 41 -9.63 17.74 -14.29
CA THR A 41 -11.02 17.25 -14.44
C THR A 41 -11.88 18.26 -15.22
N ARG A 42 -11.73 19.56 -14.94
CA ARG A 42 -12.44 20.62 -15.67
C ARG A 42 -11.95 20.78 -17.10
N LEU A 43 -10.65 20.61 -17.34
CA LEU A 43 -10.04 20.68 -18.66
C LEU A 43 -10.53 19.53 -19.56
N LEU A 44 -10.56 18.31 -19.05
CA LEU A 44 -11.11 17.14 -19.75
C LEU A 44 -12.57 17.32 -20.10
N LYS A 45 -13.38 17.79 -19.14
CA LYS A 45 -14.82 18.04 -19.36
C LYS A 45 -15.05 19.06 -20.50
N ARG A 46 -14.16 20.05 -20.62
CA ARG A 46 -14.22 21.05 -21.70
C ARG A 46 -13.65 20.56 -23.02
N ALA A 47 -12.56 19.79 -23.01
CA ALA A 47 -11.86 19.36 -24.21
C ALA A 47 -12.55 18.18 -24.92
N LEU A 48 -13.15 17.25 -24.17
CA LEU A 48 -13.68 16.00 -24.72
C LEU A 48 -15.18 16.04 -25.03
N ASN A 49 -15.88 17.11 -24.63
CA ASN A 49 -17.34 17.28 -24.77
C ASN A 49 -18.12 15.99 -24.42
N GLU A 50 -17.59 15.22 -23.47
CA GLU A 50 -17.96 13.83 -23.25
C GLU A 50 -19.25 13.81 -22.44
N ASP A 51 -20.28 13.18 -23.00
CA ASP A 51 -21.59 13.08 -22.36
C ASP A 51 -21.48 12.17 -21.13
N ASN A 52 -21.36 12.84 -19.99
CA ASN A 52 -20.95 12.31 -18.70
C ASN A 52 -22.10 11.59 -17.95
N THR A 53 -23.15 11.26 -18.67
CA THR A 53 -24.43 10.69 -18.22
C THR A 53 -24.44 9.17 -18.23
N ASN A 54 -23.56 8.51 -19.00
CA ASN A 54 -23.45 7.04 -19.02
C ASN A 54 -22.52 6.54 -17.91
N VAL A 55 -23.13 5.91 -16.90
CA VAL A 55 -22.45 5.32 -15.73
C VAL A 55 -21.57 4.12 -16.12
N GLU A 56 -21.86 3.46 -17.24
CA GLU A 56 -21.14 2.26 -17.70
C GLU A 56 -19.70 2.56 -18.16
N THR A 57 -19.52 3.53 -19.06
CA THR A 57 -18.19 4.00 -19.48
C THR A 57 -17.40 4.57 -18.30
N PHE A 58 -18.10 5.17 -17.32
CA PHE A 58 -17.52 5.75 -16.12
C PHE A 58 -16.97 4.72 -15.13
N MET A 59 -17.73 3.65 -14.88
CA MET A 59 -17.35 2.64 -13.89
C MET A 59 -16.49 1.53 -14.50
N VAL A 60 -16.70 1.17 -15.77
CA VAL A 60 -16.17 -0.08 -16.34
C VAL A 60 -15.36 0.13 -17.62
N ALA A 61 -15.15 1.37 -18.06
CA ALA A 61 -14.30 1.70 -19.23
C ALA A 61 -14.61 0.83 -20.46
N ASP A 62 -15.90 0.61 -20.73
CA ASP A 62 -16.44 -0.24 -21.80
C ASP A 62 -15.83 -1.65 -21.87
N ARG A 63 -15.27 -2.15 -20.76
CA ARG A 63 -14.73 -3.51 -20.61
C ARG A 63 -13.61 -3.84 -21.61
N SER A 64 -12.91 -2.82 -22.12
CA SER A 64 -11.98 -2.94 -23.25
C SER A 64 -10.50 -3.01 -22.84
N VAL A 65 -10.21 -3.03 -21.53
CA VAL A 65 -8.86 -2.81 -21.03
C VAL A 65 -7.98 -4.06 -21.20
N GLY A 66 -6.84 -3.88 -21.85
CA GLY A 66 -5.82 -4.87 -22.14
C GLY A 66 -4.87 -5.18 -20.96
N THR A 67 -4.14 -6.27 -21.12
CA THR A 67 -3.37 -6.94 -20.06
C THR A 67 -2.37 -6.05 -19.32
N GLY A 68 -1.61 -5.21 -20.03
CA GLY A 68 -0.58 -4.38 -19.42
C GLY A 68 -1.14 -3.30 -18.48
N LEU A 69 -2.23 -2.64 -18.89
CA LEU A 69 -2.88 -1.62 -18.08
C LEU A 69 -3.61 -2.22 -16.87
N ILE A 70 -4.18 -3.43 -17.01
CA ILE A 70 -4.68 -4.19 -15.86
C ILE A 70 -3.55 -4.53 -14.90
N ALA A 71 -2.40 -5.00 -15.39
CA ALA A 71 -1.27 -5.34 -14.54
C ALA A 71 -0.78 -4.13 -13.72
N SER A 72 -0.66 -2.95 -14.33
CA SER A 72 -0.30 -1.73 -13.59
C SER A 72 -1.36 -1.30 -12.59
N ALA A 73 -2.65 -1.41 -12.92
CA ALA A 73 -3.71 -1.07 -11.97
C ALA A 73 -3.82 -2.04 -10.80
N VAL A 74 -3.51 -3.32 -11.03
CA VAL A 74 -3.36 -4.29 -9.95
C VAL A 74 -2.23 -3.84 -9.03
N VAL A 75 -1.03 -3.61 -9.54
CA VAL A 75 0.11 -3.16 -8.72
C VAL A 75 -0.22 -1.88 -7.94
N SER A 76 -0.80 -0.86 -8.61
CA SER A 76 -1.22 0.41 -7.99
C SER A 76 -2.15 0.22 -6.79
N SER A 77 -3.12 -0.70 -6.90
CA SER A 77 -4.13 -0.92 -5.85
C SER A 77 -3.55 -1.50 -4.57
N TRP A 78 -2.45 -2.24 -4.70
CA TRP A 78 -1.80 -2.94 -3.60
C TRP A 78 -0.62 -2.15 -3.01
N LEU A 79 -0.08 -1.17 -3.75
CA LEU A 79 1.00 -0.31 -3.29
C LEU A 79 0.48 0.86 -2.44
N TRP A 80 -0.02 0.55 -1.25
CA TRP A 80 -0.31 1.57 -0.24
C TRP A 80 0.89 1.84 0.67
N SER A 81 0.91 3.01 1.32
CA SER A 81 2.02 3.44 2.20
C SER A 81 2.33 2.42 3.29
N THR A 82 1.32 1.81 3.90
CA THR A 82 1.51 0.77 4.93
C THR A 82 2.14 -0.50 4.38
N ALA A 83 2.05 -0.81 3.08
CA ALA A 83 2.61 -2.03 2.50
C ALA A 83 4.12 -1.91 2.37
N LEU A 84 4.57 -0.76 1.85
CA LEU A 84 5.99 -0.44 1.77
C LEU A 84 6.64 -0.36 3.15
N LEU A 85 5.91 0.14 4.15
CA LEU A 85 6.43 0.20 5.51
C LEU A 85 6.42 -1.17 6.21
N SER A 86 5.33 -1.93 6.04
CA SER A 86 5.18 -3.26 6.66
C SER A 86 6.18 -4.26 6.09
N CYS A 87 6.49 -4.25 4.78
CA CYS A 87 7.45 -5.19 4.24
C CYS A 87 8.88 -4.96 4.80
N VAL A 88 9.25 -3.71 5.05
CA VAL A 88 10.50 -3.34 5.72
C VAL A 88 10.47 -3.77 7.19
N LEU A 89 9.39 -3.46 7.91
CA LEU A 89 9.23 -3.79 9.33
C LEU A 89 9.26 -5.31 9.58
N VAL A 90 8.53 -6.08 8.78
CA VAL A 90 8.47 -7.54 8.91
C VAL A 90 9.83 -8.18 8.58
N THR A 91 10.59 -7.58 7.66
CA THR A 91 11.98 -7.99 7.40
C THR A 91 12.89 -7.65 8.58
N TYR A 92 12.73 -6.48 9.18
CA TYR A 92 13.49 -6.08 10.36
C TYR A 92 13.23 -7.02 11.55
N LEU A 93 11.97 -7.43 11.76
CA LEU A 93 11.59 -8.30 12.88
C LEU A 93 11.90 -9.79 12.67
N TYR A 94 11.72 -10.31 11.45
CA TYR A 94 11.79 -11.75 11.17
C TYR A 94 12.89 -12.15 10.17
N GLY A 95 13.68 -11.18 9.70
CA GLY A 95 14.73 -11.38 8.71
C GLY A 95 14.21 -11.58 7.29
N VAL A 96 15.03 -12.21 6.45
CA VAL A 96 14.76 -12.43 5.01
C VAL A 96 13.43 -13.18 4.80
N SER A 97 13.14 -14.17 5.63
CA SER A 97 11.88 -14.92 5.57
C SER A 97 10.65 -14.00 5.67
N GLY A 98 10.71 -12.96 6.51
CA GLY A 98 9.59 -12.05 6.74
C GLY A 98 9.16 -11.30 5.48
N GLY A 99 10.11 -10.67 4.79
CA GLY A 99 9.85 -9.98 3.52
C GLY A 99 9.31 -10.92 2.43
N PHE A 100 9.79 -12.18 2.40
CA PHE A 100 9.37 -13.18 1.41
C PHE A 100 7.92 -13.56 1.62
N TRP A 101 7.57 -13.93 2.85
CA TRP A 101 6.22 -14.34 3.20
C TRP A 101 5.22 -13.20 3.06
N TYR A 102 5.63 -11.96 3.33
CA TYR A 102 4.82 -10.77 3.05
C TYR A 102 4.48 -10.67 1.55
N ALA A 103 5.49 -10.71 0.69
CA ALA A 103 5.32 -10.59 -0.76
C ALA A 103 4.54 -11.77 -1.35
N ALA A 104 4.88 -13.00 -0.94
CA ALA A 104 4.23 -14.23 -1.39
C ALA A 104 2.76 -14.31 -0.96
N GLY A 105 2.45 -13.89 0.27
CA GLY A 105 1.09 -13.83 0.78
C GLY A 105 0.18 -12.94 -0.08
N CYS A 106 0.66 -11.75 -0.45
CA CYS A 106 -0.07 -10.85 -1.35
C CYS A 106 -0.20 -11.44 -2.77
N LEU A 107 0.85 -12.03 -3.33
CA LEU A 107 0.82 -12.64 -4.66
C LEU A 107 -0.30 -13.69 -4.79
N ILE A 108 -0.44 -14.56 -3.78
CA ILE A 108 -1.46 -15.62 -3.79
C ILE A 108 -2.87 -15.01 -3.86
N VAL A 109 -3.14 -13.97 -3.06
CA VAL A 109 -4.46 -13.32 -3.04
C VAL A 109 -4.73 -12.58 -4.36
N ILE A 110 -3.74 -11.91 -4.93
CA ILE A 110 -3.86 -11.23 -6.23
C ILE A 110 -4.22 -12.22 -7.34
N VAL A 111 -3.52 -13.35 -7.41
CA VAL A 111 -3.76 -14.38 -8.42
C VAL A 111 -5.11 -15.08 -8.18
N PHE A 112 -5.48 -15.34 -6.93
CA PHE A 112 -6.80 -15.87 -6.60
C PHE A 112 -7.92 -14.92 -7.05
N PHE A 113 -7.74 -13.61 -6.84
CA PHE A 113 -8.72 -12.63 -7.26
C PHE A 113 -8.90 -12.61 -8.79
N ALA A 114 -7.84 -12.90 -9.56
CA ALA A 114 -7.96 -13.09 -11.02
C ALA A 114 -8.98 -14.18 -11.38
N TYR A 115 -8.91 -15.31 -10.68
CA TYR A 115 -9.85 -16.41 -10.87
C TYR A 115 -11.27 -15.98 -10.48
N LEU A 116 -11.43 -15.34 -9.31
CA LEU A 116 -12.73 -14.85 -8.86
C LEU A 116 -13.35 -13.87 -9.87
N GLY A 117 -12.56 -12.90 -10.36
CA GLY A 117 -12.98 -11.93 -11.36
C GLY A 117 -13.49 -12.59 -12.65
N VAL A 118 -12.79 -13.61 -13.16
CA VAL A 118 -13.24 -14.36 -14.34
C VAL A 118 -14.54 -15.12 -14.08
N VAL A 119 -14.65 -15.79 -12.93
CA VAL A 119 -15.86 -16.54 -12.55
C VAL A 119 -17.06 -15.59 -12.45
N CYS A 120 -16.90 -14.48 -11.75
CA CYS A 120 -17.94 -13.46 -11.62
C CYS A 120 -18.38 -12.93 -12.99
N LYS A 121 -17.44 -12.61 -13.88
CA LYS A 121 -17.76 -12.12 -15.24
C LYS A 121 -18.44 -13.16 -16.12
N LYS A 122 -18.08 -14.44 -15.99
CA LYS A 122 -18.73 -15.51 -16.74
C LYS A 122 -20.19 -15.72 -16.31
N ARG A 123 -20.50 -15.42 -15.04
CA ARG A 123 -21.84 -15.63 -14.45
C ARG A 123 -22.73 -14.39 -14.57
N ILE A 124 -22.18 -13.22 -14.24
CA ILE A 124 -22.90 -11.95 -14.22
C ILE A 124 -22.02 -10.91 -14.92
N PRO A 125 -22.00 -10.90 -16.26
CA PRO A 125 -21.13 -10.02 -17.02
C PRO A 125 -21.45 -8.55 -16.78
N GLU A 126 -22.71 -8.20 -16.51
CA GLU A 126 -23.16 -6.80 -16.31
C GLU A 126 -23.03 -6.27 -14.88
N ALA A 127 -22.50 -7.06 -13.94
CA ALA A 127 -22.27 -6.56 -12.57
C ALA A 127 -21.16 -5.49 -12.53
N HIS A 128 -21.30 -4.57 -11.57
CA HIS A 128 -20.37 -3.48 -11.30
C HIS A 128 -19.71 -3.61 -9.92
N THR A 129 -20.44 -4.13 -8.94
CA THR A 129 -20.00 -4.20 -7.54
C THR A 129 -20.16 -5.60 -6.95
N VAL A 130 -19.42 -5.91 -5.87
CA VAL A 130 -19.57 -7.20 -5.18
C VAL A 130 -20.95 -7.32 -4.52
N LEU A 131 -21.51 -6.21 -4.04
CA LEU A 131 -22.83 -6.16 -3.42
C LEU A 131 -23.96 -6.51 -4.40
N GLU A 132 -23.84 -6.15 -5.68
CA GLU A 132 -24.78 -6.60 -6.72
C GLU A 132 -24.76 -8.12 -6.89
N ILE A 133 -23.56 -8.73 -6.86
CA ILE A 133 -23.40 -10.18 -6.96
C ILE A 133 -24.06 -10.86 -5.75
N VAL A 134 -23.83 -10.33 -4.54
CA VAL A 134 -24.45 -10.85 -3.31
C VAL A 134 -25.97 -10.72 -3.38
N ARG A 135 -26.49 -9.57 -3.84
CA ARG A 135 -27.93 -9.34 -3.97
C ARG A 135 -28.58 -10.30 -4.96
N ILE A 136 -27.98 -10.53 -6.12
CA ILE A 136 -28.51 -11.47 -7.12
C ILE A 136 -28.45 -12.91 -6.60
N ARG A 137 -27.40 -13.27 -5.85
CA ARG A 137 -27.20 -14.64 -5.38
C ARG A 137 -28.06 -15.00 -4.16
N TYR A 138 -28.27 -14.06 -3.24
CA TYR A 138 -28.89 -14.26 -1.92
C TYR A 138 -30.17 -13.43 -1.73
N GLY A 139 -30.76 -12.89 -2.79
CA GLY A 139 -31.84 -11.89 -2.72
C GLY A 139 -33.11 -12.25 -1.93
N GLU A 140 -33.33 -13.53 -1.61
CA GLU A 140 -34.43 -13.96 -0.71
C GLU A 140 -34.11 -13.73 0.77
N HIS A 141 -32.84 -13.48 1.10
CA HIS A 141 -32.34 -13.25 2.45
C HIS A 141 -31.83 -11.81 2.57
N GLU A 142 -32.76 -10.86 2.68
CA GLU A 142 -32.44 -9.44 2.81
C GLU A 142 -31.44 -9.14 3.96
N TRP A 143 -31.48 -9.95 5.02
CA TRP A 143 -30.55 -9.86 6.15
C TRP A 143 -29.09 -10.16 5.76
N LEU A 144 -28.83 -11.12 4.86
CA LEU A 144 -27.49 -11.43 4.36
C LEU A 144 -26.94 -10.29 3.51
N TYR A 145 -27.81 -9.70 2.68
CA TYR A 145 -27.44 -8.53 1.88
C TYR A 145 -27.09 -7.34 2.78
N LEU A 146 -27.94 -7.01 3.75
CA LEU A 146 -27.65 -5.93 4.71
C LEU A 146 -26.38 -6.20 5.51
N PHE A 147 -26.18 -7.45 5.95
CA PHE A 147 -24.95 -7.85 6.66
C PHE A 147 -23.71 -7.65 5.79
N SER A 148 -23.74 -8.04 4.51
CA SER A 148 -22.62 -7.82 3.59
C SER A 148 -22.29 -6.33 3.40
N ILE A 149 -23.30 -5.46 3.29
CA ILE A 149 -23.08 -4.01 3.21
C ILE A 149 -22.36 -3.50 4.45
N VAL A 150 -22.82 -3.90 5.64
CA VAL A 150 -22.25 -3.44 6.91
C VAL A 150 -20.79 -3.87 7.04
N ILE A 151 -20.47 -5.13 6.74
CA ILE A 151 -19.09 -5.61 6.85
C ILE A 151 -18.20 -4.99 5.76
N ASP A 152 -18.67 -4.80 4.53
CA ASP A 152 -17.91 -4.14 3.46
C ASP A 152 -17.57 -2.69 3.85
N VAL A 153 -18.51 -1.94 4.44
CA VAL A 153 -18.27 -0.57 4.93
C VAL A 153 -17.25 -0.58 6.07
N ILE A 154 -17.37 -1.51 7.02
CA ILE A 154 -16.43 -1.65 8.14
C ILE A 154 -15.02 -1.99 7.63
N ASN A 155 -14.90 -2.95 6.71
CA ASN A 155 -13.63 -3.35 6.10
C ASN A 155 -12.93 -2.17 5.42
N ASN A 156 -13.66 -1.44 4.57
CA ASN A 156 -13.10 -0.28 3.87
C ASN A 156 -12.74 0.87 4.83
N LEU A 157 -13.50 1.04 5.93
CA LEU A 157 -13.16 2.00 6.97
C LEU A 157 -11.84 1.63 7.68
N PHE A 158 -11.68 0.36 8.09
CA PHE A 158 -10.44 -0.11 8.72
C PHE A 158 -9.23 0.01 7.80
N ASN A 159 -9.38 -0.35 6.52
CA ASN A 159 -8.31 -0.20 5.53
C ASN A 159 -7.93 1.28 5.34
N THR A 160 -8.92 2.18 5.30
CA THR A 160 -8.67 3.62 5.19
C THR A 160 -7.92 4.17 6.41
N ILE A 161 -8.35 3.79 7.63
CA ILE A 161 -7.67 4.20 8.87
C ILE A 161 -6.23 3.70 8.90
N ASN A 162 -6.00 2.43 8.54
CA ASN A 162 -4.67 1.84 8.48
C ASN A 162 -3.74 2.61 7.54
N MET A 163 -4.21 2.94 6.33
CA MET A 163 -3.42 3.69 5.36
C MET A 163 -3.06 5.11 5.83
N ILE A 164 -4.03 5.82 6.44
CA ILE A 164 -3.80 7.17 6.98
C ILE A 164 -2.81 7.12 8.14
N LEU A 165 -2.97 6.15 9.05
CA LEU A 165 -2.10 6.00 10.21
C LEU A 165 -0.65 5.70 9.78
N GLY A 166 -0.45 4.81 8.82
CA GLY A 166 0.89 4.51 8.31
C GLY A 166 1.56 5.73 7.67
N ALA A 167 0.82 6.51 6.88
CA ALA A 167 1.35 7.74 6.30
C ALA A 167 1.65 8.80 7.38
N ALA A 168 0.76 8.98 8.35
CA ALA A 168 0.93 9.93 9.45
C ALA A 168 2.14 9.58 10.33
N ALA A 169 2.37 8.30 10.60
CA ALA A 169 3.52 7.81 11.36
C ALA A 169 4.85 8.15 10.67
N VAL A 170 4.94 7.92 9.35
CA VAL A 170 6.14 8.25 8.57
C VAL A 170 6.41 9.76 8.62
N ILE A 171 5.40 10.60 8.38
CA ILE A 171 5.56 12.06 8.39
C ILE A 171 5.98 12.55 9.78
N THR A 172 5.36 12.01 10.83
CA THR A 172 5.70 12.32 12.22
C THR A 172 7.17 11.98 12.51
N SER A 173 7.63 10.79 12.09
CA SER A 173 9.02 10.37 12.30
C SER A 173 10.03 11.22 11.52
N LEU A 174 9.65 11.76 10.36
CA LEU A 174 10.55 12.56 9.52
C LEU A 174 10.59 14.04 9.91
N THR A 175 9.48 14.61 10.39
CA THR A 175 9.35 16.06 10.58
C THR A 175 9.01 16.49 12.00
N GLY A 176 8.74 15.55 12.91
CA GLY A 176 8.38 15.84 14.31
C GLY A 176 6.97 16.39 14.53
N ILE A 177 6.13 16.44 13.49
CA ILE A 177 4.75 16.94 13.64
C ILE A 177 3.94 15.98 14.49
N HIS A 178 3.08 16.53 15.35
CA HIS A 178 2.16 15.73 16.14
C HIS A 178 1.30 14.80 15.28
N ILE A 179 1.32 13.49 15.58
CA ILE A 179 0.65 12.46 14.78
C ILE A 179 -0.82 12.76 14.51
N MET A 180 -1.55 13.29 15.50
CA MET A 180 -2.97 13.65 15.34
C MET A 180 -3.17 14.73 14.28
N ALA A 181 -2.29 15.73 14.21
CA ALA A 181 -2.39 16.79 13.20
C ALA A 181 -2.18 16.22 11.79
N SER A 182 -1.20 15.33 11.62
CA SER A 182 -0.93 14.65 10.34
C SER A 182 -2.11 13.77 9.91
N THR A 183 -2.69 13.00 10.83
CA THR A 183 -3.87 12.13 10.59
C THR A 183 -5.09 12.91 10.12
N PHE A 184 -5.36 14.10 10.67
CA PHE A 184 -6.52 14.91 10.24
C PHE A 184 -6.26 15.71 8.97
N LEU A 185 -5.02 16.16 8.73
CA LEU A 185 -4.70 17.00 7.57
C LEU A 185 -4.49 16.20 6.27
N LEU A 186 -3.89 15.00 6.35
CA LEU A 186 -3.63 14.15 5.18
C LEU A 186 -4.89 13.88 4.33
N PRO A 187 -6.05 13.51 4.92
CA PRO A 187 -7.25 13.24 4.15
C PRO A 187 -7.90 14.48 3.54
N VAL A 188 -7.60 15.70 4.02
CA VAL A 188 -8.28 16.92 3.55
C VAL A 188 -8.09 17.12 2.05
N GLY A 189 -6.86 17.01 1.54
CA GLY A 189 -6.58 17.12 0.11
C GLY A 189 -7.31 16.05 -0.70
N VAL A 190 -7.33 14.81 -0.19
CA VAL A 190 -7.99 13.66 -0.82
C VAL A 190 -9.50 13.86 -0.88
N VAL A 191 -10.12 14.24 0.23
CA VAL A 191 -11.55 14.52 0.33
C VAL A 191 -11.93 15.68 -0.58
N LEU A 192 -11.14 16.75 -0.66
CA LEU A 192 -11.44 17.90 -1.51
C LEU A 192 -11.52 17.53 -2.99
N TYR A 193 -10.53 16.82 -3.54
CA TYR A 193 -10.60 16.43 -4.96
C TYR A 193 -11.66 15.36 -5.20
N THR A 194 -11.89 14.46 -4.23
CA THR A 194 -12.90 13.40 -4.34
C THR A 194 -14.31 13.95 -4.28
N LEU A 195 -14.59 14.97 -3.45
CA LEU A 195 -15.90 15.62 -3.37
C LEU A 195 -16.22 16.42 -4.64
N VAL A 196 -15.23 17.13 -5.18
CA VAL A 196 -15.44 18.01 -6.35
C VAL A 196 -15.47 17.23 -7.66
N GLY A 197 -14.65 16.18 -7.79
CA GLY A 197 -14.63 15.37 -9.00
C GLY A 197 -15.41 14.06 -8.92
N GLY A 198 -15.80 13.57 -7.74
CA GLY A 198 -16.28 12.19 -7.58
C GLY A 198 -15.21 11.17 -7.98
N ILE A 199 -15.62 9.93 -8.30
CA ILE A 199 -14.69 8.95 -8.92
C ILE A 199 -14.02 9.58 -10.17
N LYS A 200 -14.62 10.59 -10.85
CA LYS A 200 -14.06 11.30 -12.03
C LYS A 200 -12.76 12.06 -11.76
N ALA A 201 -12.46 12.48 -10.53
CA ALA A 201 -11.18 13.14 -10.20
C ALA A 201 -10.03 12.17 -9.91
N THR A 202 -10.28 10.88 -9.67
CA THR A 202 -9.21 9.89 -9.52
C THR A 202 -8.64 9.47 -10.89
N PHE A 203 -9.30 9.88 -11.98
CA PHE A 203 -8.82 9.73 -13.34
C PHE A 203 -7.97 10.95 -13.71
N VAL A 204 -6.72 10.69 -14.13
CA VAL A 204 -5.97 11.32 -15.23
C VAL A 204 -4.52 11.62 -14.90
N LEU A 205 -3.64 11.24 -15.86
CA LEU A 205 -2.62 12.15 -16.43
C LEU A 205 -2.16 11.66 -17.83
N PHE A 206 -2.96 11.92 -18.88
CA PHE A 206 -2.48 12.32 -20.22
C PHE A 206 -3.70 12.66 -21.10
N ALA A 207 -4.08 13.94 -21.13
CA ALA A 207 -5.18 14.44 -21.97
C ALA A 207 -4.74 14.76 -23.41
N LEU A 208 -3.58 14.25 -23.86
CA LEU A 208 -3.01 14.52 -25.19
C LEU A 208 -2.95 13.28 -26.10
N LEU A 209 -3.55 12.15 -25.69
CA LEU A 209 -3.69 10.98 -26.55
C LEU A 209 -5.17 10.63 -26.73
N GLU A 210 -5.57 10.61 -28.00
CA GLU A 210 -6.91 10.63 -28.55
C GLU A 210 -7.65 9.28 -28.41
N THR A 211 -7.59 8.61 -27.26
CA THR A 211 -8.21 7.28 -27.08
C THR A 211 -9.10 7.19 -25.85
N HIS A 212 -10.41 7.05 -26.10
CA HIS A 212 -11.51 7.26 -25.16
C HIS A 212 -11.69 6.22 -24.04
N SER A 213 -11.00 5.07 -24.06
CA SER A 213 -11.39 3.89 -23.23
C SER A 213 -10.39 3.50 -22.12
N TRP A 214 -9.29 4.25 -21.89
CA TRP A 214 -8.19 3.81 -21.01
C TRP A 214 -7.94 4.67 -19.76
N ARG A 215 -8.83 5.63 -19.48
CA ARG A 215 -8.53 6.76 -18.57
C ARG A 215 -8.36 6.41 -17.09
N GLN A 216 -9.02 5.38 -16.54
CA GLN A 216 -8.84 4.98 -15.11
C GLN A 216 -7.44 4.41 -14.87
N PHE A 217 -7.00 3.59 -15.82
CA PHE A 217 -5.78 2.82 -15.72
C PHE A 217 -4.53 3.68 -15.90
N LEU A 218 -4.69 4.90 -16.40
CA LEU A 218 -3.58 5.81 -16.67
C LEU A 218 -3.04 6.50 -15.41
N THR A 219 -3.92 6.89 -14.46
CA THR A 219 -3.47 7.37 -13.14
C THR A 219 -2.74 6.25 -12.41
N ASP A 220 -3.32 5.06 -12.41
CA ASP A 220 -2.75 3.87 -11.79
C ASP A 220 -1.40 3.50 -12.42
N TYR A 221 -1.28 3.63 -13.74
CA TYR A 221 -0.04 3.41 -14.47
C TYR A 221 1.04 4.42 -14.05
N ILE A 222 0.72 5.71 -13.98
CA ILE A 222 1.68 6.77 -13.61
C ILE A 222 2.08 6.66 -12.15
N HIS A 223 1.11 6.42 -11.26
CA HIS A 223 1.35 6.13 -9.85
C HIS A 223 2.30 4.95 -9.69
N THR A 224 2.01 3.81 -10.34
CA THR A 224 2.86 2.63 -10.32
C THR A 224 4.25 2.92 -10.87
N PHE A 225 4.35 3.63 -11.99
CA PHE A 225 5.61 3.97 -12.63
C PHE A 225 6.49 4.85 -11.74
N VAL A 226 5.93 5.93 -11.19
CA VAL A 226 6.64 6.86 -10.29
C VAL A 226 7.10 6.14 -9.03
N ILE A 227 6.22 5.37 -8.37
CA ILE A 227 6.59 4.63 -7.17
C ILE A 227 7.66 3.58 -7.46
N THR A 228 7.54 2.84 -8.58
CA THR A 228 8.54 1.82 -8.93
C THR A 228 9.93 2.45 -9.15
N ILE A 229 10.01 3.59 -9.84
CA ILE A 229 11.28 4.33 -9.99
C ILE A 229 11.84 4.74 -8.62
N LEU A 230 10.97 5.23 -7.73
CA LEU A 230 11.34 5.64 -6.39
C LEU A 230 11.86 4.45 -5.56
N CYS A 231 11.21 3.28 -5.64
CA CYS A 231 11.67 2.05 -5.02
C CYS A 231 13.04 1.63 -5.57
N CYS A 232 13.22 1.60 -6.90
CA CYS A 232 14.51 1.26 -7.51
C CYS A 232 15.61 2.24 -7.08
N TYR A 233 15.30 3.54 -7.01
CA TYR A 233 16.22 4.57 -6.54
C TYR A 233 16.61 4.35 -5.07
N LEU A 234 15.64 4.12 -4.19
CA LEU A 234 15.89 3.87 -2.76
C LEU A 234 16.73 2.61 -2.55
N THR A 235 16.36 1.50 -3.21
CA THR A 235 17.13 0.25 -3.15
C THR A 235 18.58 0.47 -3.61
N THR A 236 18.78 1.17 -4.73
CA THR A 236 20.12 1.44 -5.27
C THR A 236 20.91 2.36 -4.34
N LYS A 237 20.28 3.40 -3.79
CA LYS A 237 20.92 4.32 -2.84
C LYS A 237 21.36 3.63 -1.56
N THR A 238 20.55 2.70 -1.03
CA THR A 238 20.91 1.91 0.15
C THR A 238 22.11 1.01 -0.14
N LEU A 239 22.15 0.32 -1.28
CA LEU A 239 23.27 -0.56 -1.64
C LEU A 239 24.57 0.19 -1.93
N LEU A 240 24.48 1.40 -2.50
CA LEU A 240 25.63 2.25 -2.81
C LEU A 240 26.07 3.14 -1.63
N HIS A 241 25.39 3.08 -0.49
CA HIS A 241 25.79 3.83 0.69
C HIS A 241 27.18 3.36 1.16
N HIS A 242 28.05 4.27 1.58
CA HIS A 242 29.45 3.96 1.93
C HIS A 242 29.58 2.84 2.97
N ASP A 243 28.67 2.79 3.95
CA ASP A 243 28.69 1.79 5.01
C ASP A 243 28.22 0.39 4.56
N VAL A 244 27.40 0.32 3.49
CA VAL A 244 26.88 -0.94 2.94
C VAL A 244 27.76 -1.43 1.79
N GLY A 245 28.11 -0.54 0.86
CA GLY A 245 29.05 -0.73 -0.25
C GLY A 245 28.57 -1.66 -1.38
N SER A 246 27.90 -2.76 -1.05
CA SER A 246 27.38 -3.76 -2.00
C SER A 246 26.41 -4.73 -1.32
N ILE A 247 25.90 -5.71 -2.08
CA ILE A 247 25.10 -6.81 -1.52
C ILE A 247 25.94 -7.67 -0.57
N ASP A 248 27.23 -7.89 -0.87
CA ASP A 248 28.13 -8.65 0.01
C ASP A 248 28.40 -7.89 1.31
N GLY A 249 28.59 -6.56 1.23
CA GLY A 249 28.74 -5.73 2.42
C GLY A 249 27.46 -5.67 3.27
N LEU A 250 26.28 -5.68 2.64
CA LEU A 250 25.01 -5.84 3.35
C LEU A 250 24.93 -7.17 4.10
N TYR A 251 25.34 -8.27 3.45
CA TYR A 251 25.40 -9.59 4.08
C TYR A 251 26.34 -9.59 5.30
N ASP A 252 27.54 -9.05 5.16
CA ASP A 252 28.52 -8.96 6.24
C ASP A 252 28.02 -8.13 7.43
N LEU A 253 27.31 -7.02 7.16
CA LEU A 253 26.67 -6.20 8.20
C LEU A 253 25.61 -6.99 8.96
N VAL A 254 24.73 -7.71 8.25
CA VAL A 254 23.67 -8.51 8.87
C VAL A 254 24.25 -9.64 9.70
N VAL A 255 25.28 -10.33 9.21
CA VAL A 255 25.95 -11.42 9.96
C VAL A 255 26.61 -10.88 11.23
N LYS A 256 27.21 -9.69 11.18
CA LYS A 256 27.77 -9.01 12.37
C LYS A 256 26.68 -8.59 13.37
N ALA A 257 25.52 -8.18 12.89
CA ALA A 257 24.40 -7.75 13.73
C ALA A 257 23.56 -8.92 14.29
N GLN A 258 23.69 -10.12 13.70
CA GLN A 258 22.91 -11.31 14.08
C GLN A 258 22.99 -11.69 15.57
N PRO A 259 24.15 -11.64 16.26
CA PRO A 259 24.24 -11.98 17.69
C PRO A 259 23.45 -11.02 18.60
N SER A 260 23.22 -9.79 18.15
CA SER A 260 22.45 -8.78 18.89
C SER A 260 20.95 -8.84 18.60
N HIS A 261 20.55 -9.53 17.53
CA HIS A 261 19.19 -9.59 17.01
C HIS A 261 18.74 -11.04 16.80
N GLU A 262 18.76 -11.82 17.88
CA GLU A 262 18.30 -13.19 17.87
C GLU A 262 16.77 -13.26 17.79
N VAL A 263 16.26 -13.88 16.72
CA VAL A 263 14.81 -14.13 16.55
C VAL A 263 14.48 -15.53 17.04
N ASP A 264 13.68 -15.62 18.09
CA ASP A 264 13.19 -16.89 18.63
C ASP A 264 12.31 -17.63 17.60
N GLY A 265 12.65 -18.90 17.34
CA GLY A 265 11.95 -19.74 16.35
C GLY A 265 12.56 -19.73 14.94
N ASN A 266 13.66 -18.99 14.71
CA ASN A 266 14.46 -19.12 13.49
C ASN A 266 15.46 -20.27 13.62
N TYR A 267 15.68 -21.02 12.53
CA TYR A 267 16.76 -22.03 12.48
C TYR A 267 18.11 -21.39 12.79
N GLN A 268 18.80 -21.90 13.81
CA GLN A 268 20.05 -21.33 14.35
C GLN A 268 19.95 -19.85 14.76
N ARG A 269 18.73 -19.34 15.04
CA ARG A 269 18.46 -17.92 15.33
C ARG A 269 18.99 -16.97 14.23
N SER A 270 19.19 -17.47 13.01
CA SER A 270 19.71 -16.68 11.91
C SER A 270 18.62 -15.81 11.30
N LEU A 271 18.99 -14.58 10.92
CA LEU A 271 18.12 -13.65 10.19
C LEU A 271 18.03 -13.97 8.69
N LEU A 272 18.92 -14.83 8.20
CA LEU A 272 19.02 -15.21 6.78
C LEU A 272 18.34 -16.54 6.47
N THR A 273 17.73 -17.19 7.47
CA THR A 273 17.01 -18.44 7.27
C THR A 273 15.62 -18.20 6.68
N MET A 274 15.18 -19.13 5.82
CA MET A 274 13.78 -19.23 5.39
C MET A 274 12.93 -20.03 6.40
N SER A 275 13.57 -20.74 7.32
CA SER A 275 12.90 -21.52 8.36
C SER A 275 12.66 -20.65 9.59
N SER A 276 11.65 -19.77 9.50
CA SER A 276 11.19 -18.91 10.58
C SER A 276 9.77 -19.29 11.01
N GLN A 277 9.60 -19.69 12.28
CA GLN A 277 8.28 -20.00 12.83
C GLN A 277 7.36 -18.77 12.85
N GLN A 278 7.88 -17.62 13.30
CA GLN A 278 7.13 -16.35 13.33
C GLN A 278 6.80 -15.86 11.93
N GLY A 279 7.72 -16.02 10.97
CA GLY A 279 7.48 -15.69 9.57
C GLY A 279 6.29 -16.46 8.97
N ILE A 280 6.16 -17.76 9.27
CA ILE A 280 5.04 -18.59 8.78
C ILE A 280 3.73 -18.20 9.46
N PHE A 281 3.71 -17.95 10.77
CA PHE A 281 2.49 -17.49 11.45
C PHE A 281 2.01 -16.15 10.90
N PHE A 282 2.94 -15.20 10.70
CA PHE A 282 2.64 -13.94 10.05
C PHE A 282 2.10 -14.15 8.63
N ALA A 283 2.70 -15.06 7.84
CA ALA A 283 2.23 -15.39 6.49
C ALA A 283 0.76 -15.84 6.48
N ILE A 284 0.38 -16.72 7.42
CA ILE A 284 -1.00 -17.24 7.53
C ILE A 284 -1.96 -16.12 7.91
N ILE A 285 -1.59 -15.30 8.91
CA ILE A 285 -2.41 -14.16 9.34
C ILE A 285 -2.61 -13.19 8.18
N LEU A 286 -1.52 -12.81 7.51
CA LEU A 286 -1.55 -11.89 6.37
C LEU A 286 -2.42 -12.43 5.24
N LEU A 287 -2.27 -13.73 4.91
CA LEU A 287 -3.04 -14.38 3.86
C LEU A 287 -4.55 -14.30 4.17
N VAL A 288 -4.97 -14.77 5.35
CA VAL A 288 -6.39 -14.78 5.76
C VAL A 288 -6.96 -13.36 5.84
N SER A 289 -6.19 -12.42 6.38
CA SER A 289 -6.62 -11.02 6.50
C SER A 289 -6.78 -10.36 5.13
N ASN A 290 -5.83 -10.58 4.21
CA ASN A 290 -5.89 -10.03 2.85
C ASN A 290 -7.03 -10.63 2.03
N PHE A 291 -7.37 -11.92 2.22
CA PHE A 291 -8.55 -12.51 1.58
C PHE A 291 -9.82 -11.76 1.96
N GLY A 292 -10.01 -11.49 3.26
CA GLY A 292 -11.14 -10.69 3.75
C GLY A 292 -11.10 -9.28 3.17
N ALA A 293 -9.95 -8.61 3.26
CA ALA A 293 -9.80 -7.23 2.81
C ALA A 293 -10.16 -7.03 1.32
N VAL A 294 -9.74 -7.96 0.45
CA VAL A 294 -9.90 -7.86 -1.00
C VAL A 294 -11.28 -8.29 -1.47
N ILE A 295 -11.83 -9.38 -0.92
CA ILE A 295 -13.15 -9.88 -1.33
C ILE A 295 -14.26 -8.90 -0.94
N MET A 296 -14.06 -8.15 0.14
CA MET A 296 -15.03 -7.19 0.69
C MET A 296 -14.80 -5.75 0.21
N ASP A 297 -13.87 -5.56 -0.72
CA ASP A 297 -13.57 -4.25 -1.29
C ASP A 297 -14.02 -4.20 -2.76
N THR A 298 -15.05 -3.38 -2.99
CA THR A 298 -15.67 -3.17 -4.30
C THR A 298 -14.69 -2.58 -5.32
N SER A 299 -13.66 -1.84 -4.89
CA SER A 299 -12.69 -1.20 -5.79
C SER A 299 -11.93 -2.22 -6.65
N TYR A 300 -11.61 -3.39 -6.10
CA TYR A 300 -10.96 -4.47 -6.84
C TYR A 300 -11.90 -5.09 -7.88
N PHE A 301 -13.18 -5.26 -7.54
CA PHE A 301 -14.18 -5.83 -8.45
C PHE A 301 -14.41 -4.93 -9.65
N ILE A 302 -14.50 -3.61 -9.44
CA ILE A 302 -14.64 -2.63 -10.53
C ILE A 302 -13.51 -2.80 -11.56
N LYS A 303 -12.26 -2.93 -11.10
CA LYS A 303 -11.10 -3.12 -11.99
C LYS A 303 -11.14 -4.46 -12.73
N ALA A 304 -11.55 -5.54 -12.06
CA ALA A 304 -11.73 -6.83 -12.72
C ALA A 304 -12.85 -6.78 -13.76
N PHE A 305 -13.97 -6.09 -13.48
CA PHE A 305 -15.07 -5.92 -14.43
C PHE A 305 -14.68 -5.04 -15.62
N ALA A 306 -13.78 -4.08 -15.46
CA ALA A 306 -13.27 -3.22 -16.53
C ALA A 306 -12.28 -3.90 -17.51
N ALA A 307 -11.61 -4.97 -17.09
CA ALA A 307 -10.68 -5.71 -17.95
C ALA A 307 -11.39 -6.44 -19.10
N SER A 308 -10.79 -6.59 -20.28
CA SER A 308 -11.35 -7.52 -21.27
C SER A 308 -11.24 -8.98 -20.78
N PRO A 309 -12.17 -9.90 -21.11
CA PRO A 309 -12.17 -11.27 -20.57
C PRO A 309 -10.87 -12.06 -20.82
N LYS A 310 -10.21 -11.80 -21.95
CA LYS A 310 -8.91 -12.40 -22.31
C LYS A 310 -7.74 -11.78 -21.54
N ALA A 311 -7.90 -10.55 -21.02
CA ALA A 311 -6.85 -9.81 -20.33
C ALA A 311 -6.88 -9.95 -18.80
N VAL A 312 -8.02 -10.36 -18.20
CA VAL A 312 -8.17 -10.46 -16.72
C VAL A 312 -7.08 -11.36 -16.12
N VAL A 313 -7.04 -12.64 -16.50
CA VAL A 313 -6.07 -13.59 -15.92
C VAL A 313 -4.62 -13.18 -16.16
N PRO A 314 -4.16 -12.96 -17.42
CA PRO A 314 -2.76 -12.61 -17.61
C PRO A 314 -2.41 -11.26 -16.97
N GLY A 315 -3.36 -10.31 -16.89
CA GLY A 315 -3.13 -9.00 -16.30
C GLY A 315 -2.90 -9.09 -14.80
N TYR A 316 -3.74 -9.85 -14.09
CA TYR A 316 -3.57 -10.08 -12.66
C TYR A 316 -2.38 -10.98 -12.33
N VAL A 317 -2.06 -11.98 -13.14
CA VAL A 317 -0.88 -12.83 -12.91
C VAL A 317 0.40 -12.01 -13.08
N VAL A 318 0.53 -11.26 -14.18
CA VAL A 318 1.70 -10.39 -14.40
C VAL A 318 1.75 -9.29 -13.32
N GLY A 319 0.61 -8.68 -13.00
CA GLY A 319 0.51 -7.68 -11.94
C GLY A 319 0.89 -8.23 -10.56
N GLY A 320 0.53 -9.48 -10.26
CA GLY A 320 0.90 -10.16 -9.03
C GLY A 320 2.41 -10.37 -8.92
N PHE A 321 3.06 -10.88 -9.96
CA PHE A 321 4.53 -11.05 -9.96
C PHE A 321 5.28 -9.72 -9.95
N ALA A 322 4.77 -8.72 -10.66
CA ALA A 322 5.31 -7.36 -10.61
C ALA A 322 5.18 -6.77 -9.20
N TYR A 323 4.02 -6.94 -8.55
CA TYR A 323 3.82 -6.54 -7.16
C TYR A 323 4.77 -7.28 -6.25
N PHE A 324 4.88 -8.62 -6.31
CA PHE A 324 5.79 -9.42 -5.48
C PHE A 324 7.22 -8.90 -5.48
N SER A 325 7.71 -8.46 -6.64
CA SER A 325 9.09 -7.99 -6.80
C SER A 325 9.38 -6.72 -5.99
N ILE A 326 8.37 -5.86 -5.77
CA ILE A 326 8.56 -4.57 -5.09
C ILE A 326 8.81 -4.73 -3.58
N PRO A 327 7.89 -5.29 -2.75
CA PRO A 327 8.11 -5.45 -1.32
C PRO A 327 9.18 -6.50 -1.03
N TRP A 328 9.43 -7.47 -1.93
CA TRP A 328 10.56 -8.39 -1.77
C TRP A 328 11.89 -7.65 -1.89
N CYS A 329 12.15 -6.98 -3.00
CA CYS A 329 13.44 -6.31 -3.20
C CYS A 329 13.62 -5.12 -2.25
N LEU A 330 12.63 -4.22 -2.16
CA LEU A 330 12.71 -3.04 -1.32
C LEU A 330 12.69 -3.41 0.16
N GLY A 331 11.72 -4.23 0.58
CA GLY A 331 11.52 -4.62 1.97
C GLY A 331 12.70 -5.38 2.52
N THR A 332 13.21 -6.36 1.77
CA THR A 332 14.38 -7.13 2.21
C THR A 332 15.63 -6.28 2.29
N ILE A 333 15.95 -5.49 1.26
CA ILE A 333 17.19 -4.70 1.26
C ILE A 333 17.15 -3.59 2.32
N MET A 334 16.04 -2.84 2.41
CA MET A 334 15.94 -1.76 3.41
C MET A 334 15.80 -2.29 4.83
N GLY A 335 15.06 -3.38 5.04
CA GLY A 335 14.89 -3.98 6.37
C GLY A 335 16.20 -4.55 6.91
N LEU A 336 16.96 -5.27 6.06
CA LEU A 336 18.28 -5.77 6.42
C LEU A 336 19.30 -4.65 6.61
N ALA A 337 19.26 -3.60 5.79
CA ALA A 337 20.16 -2.46 5.94
C ALA A 337 19.88 -1.71 7.24
N ALA A 338 18.61 -1.53 7.63
CA ALA A 338 18.26 -0.95 8.92
C ALA A 338 18.81 -1.78 10.08
N LEU A 339 18.65 -3.11 10.03
CA LEU A 339 19.16 -4.02 11.06
C LEU A 339 20.69 -4.01 11.14
N GLY A 340 21.38 -4.04 10.01
CA GLY A 340 22.84 -4.03 9.95
C GLY A 340 23.46 -2.69 10.37
N LEU A 341 22.77 -1.57 10.11
CA LEU A 341 23.27 -0.22 10.39
C LEU A 341 22.85 0.31 11.76
N GLU A 342 21.93 -0.32 12.50
CA GLU A 342 21.44 0.21 13.79
C GLU A 342 22.57 0.46 14.82
N SER A 343 23.63 -0.35 14.77
CA SER A 343 24.83 -0.20 15.61
C SER A 343 25.84 0.85 15.10
N SER A 344 25.58 1.46 13.95
CA SER A 344 26.46 2.46 13.31
C SER A 344 26.08 3.89 13.71
N PRO A 345 27.05 4.80 13.87
CA PRO A 345 26.80 6.23 14.11
C PRO A 345 25.97 6.92 13.03
N THR A 346 25.89 6.33 11.84
CA THR A 346 25.09 6.84 10.71
C THR A 346 23.59 6.63 10.93
N PHE A 347 23.20 5.74 11.85
CA PHE A 347 21.80 5.42 12.07
C PHE A 347 21.08 6.48 12.92
N PRO A 348 19.87 6.93 12.54
CA PRO A 348 19.20 8.03 13.22
C PRO A 348 18.95 7.84 14.72
N THR A 349 18.84 6.60 15.21
CA THR A 349 18.59 6.33 16.63
C THR A 349 19.88 6.02 17.41
N TYR A 350 21.05 5.98 16.78
CA TYR A 350 22.31 5.65 17.47
C TYR A 350 22.62 6.67 18.60
N PRO A 351 23.05 6.22 19.81
CA PRO A 351 23.36 4.84 20.22
C PRO A 351 22.18 4.08 20.85
N HIS A 352 20.97 4.64 20.81
CA HIS A 352 19.78 3.99 21.34
C HIS A 352 19.27 2.93 20.35
N VAL A 353 19.51 1.66 20.70
CA VAL A 353 18.85 0.53 20.04
C VAL A 353 17.36 0.71 20.24
N SER A 354 16.61 0.69 19.15
CA SER A 354 15.16 0.77 19.21
C SER A 354 14.66 -0.47 19.94
N SER A 355 14.33 -0.34 21.23
CA SER A 355 13.62 -1.40 21.95
C SER A 355 12.37 -1.74 21.13
N SER A 356 11.92 -2.98 21.13
CA SER A 356 10.85 -3.52 20.27
C SER A 356 9.45 -2.89 20.41
N SER A 357 9.34 -1.69 21.00
CA SER A 357 8.12 -1.01 21.42
C SER A 357 7.70 0.26 20.62
N PRO A 358 8.57 1.07 19.97
CA PRO A 358 8.09 2.20 19.18
C PRO A 358 7.63 1.81 17.77
N LEU A 359 8.21 0.77 17.16
CA LEU A 359 7.92 0.37 15.77
C LEU A 359 6.65 -0.51 15.65
N THR A 360 6.23 -1.15 16.73
CA THR A 360 4.96 -1.88 16.83
C THR A 360 3.74 -0.95 16.82
N ASN A 361 3.91 0.30 17.26
CA ASN A 361 2.84 1.32 17.24
C ASN A 361 2.44 1.80 15.83
N VAL A 362 3.16 1.36 14.79
CA VAL A 362 2.87 1.77 13.40
C VAL A 362 1.86 0.85 12.71
N VAL A 363 1.63 -0.36 13.24
CA VAL A 363 0.72 -1.34 12.62
C VAL A 363 -0.45 -1.75 13.53
N LEU A 364 -0.35 -1.53 14.85
CA LEU A 364 -1.45 -1.80 15.77
C LEU A 364 -1.55 -0.68 16.82
N PRO A 365 -2.69 0.02 16.96
CA PRO A 365 -2.96 0.75 18.19
C PRO A 365 -3.04 -0.31 19.29
N THR A 366 -2.16 -0.21 20.28
CA THR A 366 -2.22 -0.99 21.51
C THR A 366 -3.61 -0.86 22.12
N CYS A 367 -4.35 -1.97 22.19
CA CYS A 367 -5.40 -2.13 23.19
C CYS A 367 -4.75 -2.42 24.55
#